data_AF-A0A2T2UGA2-F1
#
_entry.id   AF-A0A2T2UGA2-F1
#
_cell.length_a   1.000
_cell.length_b   1.000
_cell.length_c   1.000
_cell.angle_alpha   90.00
_cell.angle_beta   90.00
_cell.angle_gamma   90.00
#
_symmetry.space_group_name_H-M   'P 1'
#
loop_
_entity.id
_entity.type
_entity.pdbx_description
1 polymer ?
#
loop_
_entity_poly.entity_id
_entity_poly.type
_entity_poly.pdbx_seq_one_letter_code
_entity_poly.pdbx_strand_id
1 'polypeptide(L)'
;AIHYGGPGALLWMWVTAVLGMATKFSEVTLAQYYRDVDIAGDGEESQWLGTVSGGPMYYIERGLGSNWTWMAVLSAALLGITSFLTGNANQANSITDTLAGYSGLVGLEPFTVKLIVAAIVAGIVGLVIIGGVTRIGRVTSIIAPIMAAIYVLGGLVILAFNTSEVPGAFASIVTNAFNPSSGVAGTGAGIFMLTMIYGVQRGLFSNEAGMGSAPIAHSAAQTDEPVSEGVVALLEPFIDTIVICSITGLVIVVTGVWDDPVPRELDLDAGAHSYRVEGKGGIIANETPPTEIRIVDGGAQVAEGTPEFAWNQAVVDSFFVGCAGDCETASDLRQPFNGVLNTERNVAIAEDGTEYATLYGSAVESGAPLTQLAFTRGLSPLGDWGGLIVVFSVLLFAISTSISWSYYG
;
A
#
# COMPACT_ATOMS: atom_id res chain seq x y z
N ALA A 1 6.53 1.75 -2.57
CA ALA A 1 8.00 1.55 -2.59
C ALA A 1 8.57 2.04 -3.90
N ILE A 2 8.14 1.45 -5.03
CA ILE A 2 8.71 1.73 -6.35
C ILE A 2 8.53 3.19 -6.80
N HIS A 3 7.34 3.78 -6.64
CA HIS A 3 7.10 5.19 -6.99
C HIS A 3 8.09 6.15 -6.33
N TYR A 4 8.26 6.05 -5.02
CA TYR A 4 9.13 6.94 -4.24
C TYR A 4 10.61 6.51 -4.27
N GLY A 5 10.90 5.25 -4.02
CA GLY A 5 12.27 4.72 -3.92
C GLY A 5 12.88 4.25 -5.25
N GLY A 6 12.14 4.32 -6.34
CA GLY A 6 12.50 3.72 -7.62
C GLY A 6 12.39 2.18 -7.64
N PRO A 7 12.63 1.54 -8.79
CA PRO A 7 12.61 0.08 -8.95
C PRO A 7 13.51 -0.66 -7.96
N GLY A 8 14.62 -0.03 -7.56
CA GLY A 8 15.58 -0.59 -6.60
C GLY A 8 15.03 -0.82 -5.20
N ALA A 9 13.93 -0.16 -4.82
CA ALA A 9 13.29 -0.37 -3.53
C ALA A 9 12.79 -1.82 -3.36
N LEU A 10 12.49 -2.51 -4.46
CA LEU A 10 12.04 -3.90 -4.44
C LEU A 10 13.14 -4.87 -3.94
N LEU A 11 14.41 -4.61 -4.26
CA LEU A 11 15.52 -5.42 -3.72
C LEU A 11 15.56 -5.32 -2.20
N TRP A 12 15.37 -4.13 -1.65
CA TRP A 12 15.38 -3.90 -0.22
C TRP A 12 14.15 -4.53 0.47
N MET A 13 12.99 -4.57 -0.21
CA MET A 13 11.86 -5.37 0.26
C MET A 13 12.24 -6.86 0.38
N TRP A 14 12.96 -7.42 -0.59
CA TRP A 14 13.41 -8.82 -0.53
C TRP A 14 14.38 -9.06 0.63
N VAL A 15 15.35 -8.18 0.83
CA VAL A 15 16.28 -8.26 1.96
C VAL A 15 15.52 -8.24 3.29
N THR A 16 14.57 -7.31 3.43
CA THR A 16 13.71 -7.22 4.61
C THR A 16 12.89 -8.49 4.82
N ALA A 17 12.37 -9.12 3.77
CA ALA A 17 11.62 -10.37 3.89
C ALA A 17 12.50 -11.53 4.35
N VAL A 18 13.69 -11.70 3.76
CA VAL A 18 14.63 -12.78 4.15
C VAL A 18 15.06 -12.64 5.61
N LEU A 19 15.40 -11.43 6.05
CA LEU A 19 15.73 -11.19 7.47
C LEU A 19 14.48 -11.32 8.35
N GLY A 20 13.34 -10.85 7.86
CA GLY A 20 12.05 -10.90 8.52
C GLY A 20 11.55 -12.32 8.79
N MET A 21 11.91 -13.29 7.93
CA MET A 21 11.66 -14.71 8.17
C MET A 21 12.27 -15.16 9.51
N ALA A 22 13.53 -14.82 9.79
CA ALA A 22 14.19 -15.20 11.04
C ALA A 22 13.54 -14.55 12.27
N THR A 23 13.15 -13.27 12.15
CA THR A 23 12.41 -12.56 13.20
C THR A 23 11.08 -13.23 13.47
N LYS A 24 10.27 -13.45 12.43
CA LYS A 24 8.94 -14.02 12.54
C LYS A 24 8.95 -15.46 13.06
N PHE A 25 9.91 -16.28 12.64
CA PHE A 25 10.16 -17.60 13.23
C PHE A 25 10.34 -17.54 14.74
N SER A 26 11.16 -16.58 15.21
CA SER A 26 11.46 -16.43 16.63
C SER A 26 10.24 -15.96 17.40
N GLU A 27 9.53 -14.96 16.90
CA GLU A 27 8.32 -14.42 17.54
C GLU A 27 7.22 -15.48 17.66
N VAL A 28 6.97 -16.25 16.60
CA VAL A 28 5.93 -17.28 16.56
C VAL A 28 6.29 -18.47 17.45
N THR A 29 7.55 -18.92 17.41
CA THR A 29 8.03 -19.99 18.31
C THR A 29 7.85 -19.60 19.77
N LEU A 30 8.20 -18.37 20.15
CA LEU A 30 8.04 -17.88 21.52
C LEU A 30 6.57 -17.74 21.90
N ALA A 31 5.71 -17.24 21.01
CA ALA A 31 4.28 -17.13 21.29
C ALA A 31 3.64 -18.50 21.49
N GLN A 32 4.02 -19.50 20.70
CA GLN A 32 3.57 -20.88 20.90
C GLN A 32 4.04 -21.50 22.21
N TYR A 33 5.28 -21.20 22.64
CA TYR A 33 5.83 -21.70 23.88
C TYR A 33 5.21 -21.05 25.13
N TYR A 34 4.95 -19.73 25.09
CA TYR A 34 4.45 -18.94 26.23
C TYR A 34 2.95 -18.69 26.23
N ARG A 35 2.20 -19.18 25.23
CA ARG A 35 0.74 -19.00 25.14
C ARG A 35 0.04 -19.49 26.40
N ASP A 36 -1.04 -18.82 26.72
CA ASP A 36 -1.99 -19.26 27.72
C ASP A 36 -3.06 -20.12 27.08
N VAL A 37 -3.40 -21.22 27.74
CA VAL A 37 -4.43 -22.14 27.29
C VAL A 37 -5.36 -22.34 28.47
N ASP A 38 -6.53 -21.71 28.40
CA ASP A 38 -7.61 -22.02 29.33
C ASP A 38 -8.25 -23.35 28.92
N ILE A 39 -7.87 -24.42 29.63
CA ILE A 39 -8.50 -25.73 29.47
C ILE A 39 -9.80 -25.70 30.28
N ALA A 40 -10.95 -25.66 29.60
CA ALA A 40 -12.24 -25.93 30.24
C ALA A 40 -12.17 -27.33 30.89
N GLY A 41 -12.50 -27.41 32.18
CA GLY A 41 -12.17 -28.54 33.06
C GLY A 41 -12.68 -29.92 32.63
N ASP A 42 -12.00 -30.93 33.18
CA ASP A 42 -12.28 -32.37 33.23
C ASP A 42 -13.49 -32.90 32.43
N GLY A 43 -13.22 -33.35 31.20
CA GLY A 43 -13.97 -34.45 30.59
C GLY A 43 -14.75 -34.18 29.30
N GLU A 44 -14.83 -32.95 28.82
CA GLU A 44 -15.30 -32.68 27.45
C GLU A 44 -14.11 -32.54 26.50
N GLU A 45 -14.16 -33.27 25.37
CA GLU A 45 -13.15 -33.22 24.32
C GLU A 45 -12.73 -31.77 24.05
N SER A 46 -11.45 -31.53 24.24
CA SER A 46 -10.78 -30.23 24.23
C SER A 46 -11.16 -29.40 23.01
N GLN A 47 -12.18 -28.55 23.15
CA GLN A 47 -12.39 -27.46 22.22
C GLN A 47 -11.39 -26.36 22.58
N TRP A 48 -10.21 -26.40 21.97
CA TRP A 48 -9.19 -25.33 21.96
C TRP A 48 -9.69 -24.02 21.32
N LEU A 49 -11.00 -23.84 21.16
CA LEU A 49 -11.64 -22.83 20.36
C LEU A 49 -11.89 -21.58 21.22
N GLY A 50 -11.08 -20.54 21.00
CA GLY A 50 -11.24 -19.25 21.67
C GLY A 50 -10.72 -19.18 23.11
N THR A 51 -10.00 -20.21 23.56
CA THR A 51 -9.41 -20.29 24.92
C THR A 51 -7.89 -20.15 24.93
N VAL A 52 -7.27 -19.89 23.77
CA VAL A 52 -5.83 -19.75 23.63
C VAL A 52 -5.47 -18.29 23.36
N SER A 53 -4.64 -17.73 24.23
CA SER A 53 -4.17 -16.36 24.11
C SER A 53 -2.64 -16.34 24.13
N GLY A 54 -2.04 -15.81 23.07
CA GLY A 54 -0.59 -15.73 22.94
C GLY A 54 -0.17 -14.50 22.16
N GLY A 55 1.13 -14.22 22.14
CA GLY A 55 1.70 -13.03 21.51
C GLY A 55 2.79 -12.38 22.34
N PRO A 56 3.26 -11.19 21.92
CA PRO A 56 4.39 -10.52 22.56
C PRO A 56 4.18 -10.18 24.03
N MET A 57 2.97 -9.75 24.39
CA MET A 57 2.61 -9.51 25.77
C MET A 57 2.87 -10.73 26.68
N TYR A 58 2.57 -11.93 26.20
CA TYR A 58 2.74 -13.17 26.98
C TYR A 58 4.20 -13.59 27.10
N TYR A 59 4.97 -13.60 26.01
CA TYR A 59 6.38 -14.00 26.10
C TYR A 59 7.26 -12.94 26.78
N ILE A 60 6.86 -11.66 26.79
CA ILE A 60 7.55 -10.63 27.57
C ILE A 60 7.28 -10.86 29.06
N GLU A 61 6.01 -10.99 29.46
CA GLU A 61 5.63 -11.17 30.86
C GLU A 61 6.20 -12.48 31.45
N ARG A 62 6.02 -13.59 30.73
CA ARG A 62 6.39 -14.93 31.21
C ARG A 62 7.85 -15.30 30.92
N GLY A 63 8.46 -14.73 29.88
CA GLY A 63 9.83 -15.02 29.47
C GLY A 63 10.87 -14.12 30.15
N LEU A 64 10.63 -12.80 30.19
CA LEU A 64 11.55 -11.85 30.85
C LEU A 64 11.23 -11.64 32.34
N GLY A 65 10.03 -12.01 32.77
CA GLY A 65 9.56 -11.94 34.15
C GLY A 65 8.82 -10.64 34.49
N SER A 66 8.23 -10.59 35.69
CA SER A 66 7.31 -9.54 36.14
C SER A 66 7.89 -8.12 36.16
N ASN A 67 9.22 -7.97 36.18
CA ASN A 67 9.88 -6.66 36.07
C ASN A 67 9.66 -6.00 34.69
N TRP A 68 9.29 -6.79 33.67
CA TRP A 68 9.08 -6.34 32.29
C TRP A 68 7.60 -6.26 31.89
N THR A 69 6.67 -6.44 32.84
CA THR A 69 5.22 -6.35 32.56
C THR A 69 4.83 -5.00 31.95
N TRP A 70 5.54 -3.92 32.25
CA TRP A 70 5.31 -2.63 31.60
C TRP A 70 5.54 -2.67 30.08
N MET A 71 6.51 -3.45 29.59
CA MET A 71 6.73 -3.67 28.15
C MET A 71 5.64 -4.54 27.54
N ALA A 72 5.15 -5.54 28.27
CA ALA A 72 4.04 -6.36 27.82
C ALA A 72 2.77 -5.52 27.62
N VAL A 73 2.43 -4.66 28.59
CA VAL A 73 1.30 -3.74 28.52
C VAL A 73 1.49 -2.72 27.38
N LEU A 74 2.69 -2.15 27.24
CA LEU A 74 3.00 -1.23 26.16
C LEU A 74 2.85 -1.91 24.78
N SER A 75 3.37 -3.13 24.62
CA SER A 75 3.25 -3.89 23.39
C SER A 75 1.78 -4.18 23.05
N ALA A 76 0.99 -4.64 24.02
CA ALA A 76 -0.44 -4.87 23.83
C ALA A 76 -1.19 -3.58 23.43
N ALA A 77 -0.91 -2.46 24.09
CA ALA A 77 -1.54 -1.18 23.78
C ALA A 77 -1.18 -0.68 22.37
N LEU A 78 0.09 -0.76 21.99
CA LEU A 78 0.54 -0.37 20.65
C LEU A 78 -0.02 -1.28 19.57
N LEU A 79 -0.10 -2.60 19.81
CA LEU A 79 -0.74 -3.54 18.88
C LEU A 79 -2.23 -3.27 18.71
N GLY A 80 -2.93 -2.96 19.81
CA GLY A 80 -4.32 -2.53 19.77
C GLY A 80 -4.51 -1.29 18.89
N ILE A 81 -3.67 -0.26 19.06
CA ILE A 81 -3.69 0.96 18.21
C ILE A 81 -3.39 0.61 16.74
N THR A 82 -2.36 -0.21 16.50
CA THR A 82 -1.96 -0.65 15.16
C THR A 82 -3.08 -1.42 14.46
N SER A 83 -3.90 -2.19 15.18
CA SER A 83 -5.06 -2.88 14.60
C SER A 83 -6.08 -1.91 13.99
N PHE A 84 -6.38 -0.79 14.65
CA PHE A 84 -7.26 0.24 14.10
C PHE A 84 -6.64 0.96 12.90
N LEU A 85 -5.35 1.26 12.96
CA LEU A 85 -4.68 2.05 11.91
C LEU A 85 -4.31 1.19 10.70
N THR A 86 -3.44 0.21 10.88
CA THR A 86 -2.89 -0.62 9.80
C THR A 86 -3.88 -1.68 9.33
N GLY A 87 -4.58 -2.33 10.26
CA GLY A 87 -5.54 -3.39 9.94
C GLY A 87 -6.85 -2.88 9.33
N ASN A 88 -7.26 -1.65 9.64
CA ASN A 88 -8.56 -1.12 9.23
C ASN A 88 -8.47 0.21 8.44
N ALA A 89 -7.94 1.29 9.02
CA ALA A 89 -7.97 2.61 8.38
C ALA A 89 -7.23 2.64 7.03
N ASN A 90 -6.04 2.04 6.95
CA ASN A 90 -5.28 1.94 5.69
C ASN A 90 -6.00 1.10 4.62
N GLN A 91 -6.73 0.07 5.04
CA GLN A 91 -7.50 -0.79 4.13
C GLN A 91 -8.72 -0.07 3.57
N ALA A 92 -9.43 0.69 4.42
CA ALA A 92 -10.54 1.55 3.99
C ALA A 92 -10.09 2.62 2.99
N ASN A 93 -8.93 3.25 3.22
CA ASN A 93 -8.35 4.20 2.27
C ASN A 93 -8.03 3.54 0.93
N SER A 94 -7.38 2.36 0.95
CA SER A 94 -7.01 1.64 -0.28
C SER A 94 -8.24 1.25 -1.13
N ILE A 95 -9.33 0.83 -0.49
CA ILE A 95 -10.61 0.56 -1.16
C ILE A 95 -11.15 1.85 -1.80
N THR A 96 -11.13 2.95 -1.04
CA THR A 96 -11.66 4.25 -1.48
C THR A 96 -10.91 4.80 -2.69
N ASP A 97 -9.57 4.78 -2.65
CA ASP A 97 -8.71 5.25 -3.74
C ASP A 97 -8.93 4.43 -5.01
N THR A 98 -9.05 3.11 -4.86
CA THR A 98 -9.27 2.20 -5.98
C THR A 98 -10.65 2.36 -6.63
N LEU A 99 -11.65 2.78 -5.85
CA LEU A 99 -13.03 2.95 -6.33
C LEU A 99 -13.38 4.38 -6.75
N ALA A 100 -12.54 5.37 -6.42
CA ALA A 100 -12.76 6.77 -6.77
C ALA A 100 -12.96 6.97 -8.28
N GLY A 101 -12.15 6.29 -9.10
CA GLY A 101 -12.22 6.33 -10.57
C GLY A 101 -13.47 5.70 -11.19
N TYR A 102 -14.30 5.00 -10.41
CA TYR A 102 -15.53 4.36 -10.90
C TYR A 102 -16.81 5.12 -10.54
N SER A 103 -16.71 6.28 -9.88
CA SER A 103 -17.85 7.10 -9.48
C SER A 103 -18.69 7.58 -10.67
N GLY A 104 -18.06 7.94 -11.78
CA GLY A 104 -18.73 8.35 -13.03
C GLY A 104 -19.63 7.27 -13.64
N LEU A 105 -19.30 5.99 -13.44
CA LEU A 105 -20.05 4.85 -13.98
C LEU A 105 -21.42 4.70 -13.31
N VAL A 106 -21.54 5.14 -12.04
CA VAL A 106 -22.78 5.05 -11.25
C VAL A 106 -23.59 6.35 -11.32
N GLY A 107 -23.03 7.44 -11.88
CA GLY A 107 -23.69 8.74 -11.96
C GLY A 107 -24.02 9.36 -10.60
N LEU A 108 -23.33 8.93 -9.55
CA LEU A 108 -23.50 9.40 -8.17
C LEU A 108 -22.34 10.30 -7.78
N GLU A 109 -22.63 11.25 -6.90
CA GLU A 109 -21.64 12.17 -6.35
C GLU A 109 -20.55 11.39 -5.57
N PRO A 110 -19.26 11.73 -5.70
CA PRO A 110 -18.16 10.91 -5.18
C PRO A 110 -18.27 10.58 -3.70
N PHE A 111 -18.69 11.52 -2.86
CA PHE A 111 -18.88 11.28 -1.43
C PHE A 111 -19.95 10.20 -1.17
N THR A 112 -21.06 10.25 -1.91
CA THR A 112 -22.15 9.28 -1.80
C THR A 112 -21.66 7.86 -2.15
N VAL A 113 -20.85 7.71 -3.21
CA VAL A 113 -20.26 6.42 -3.59
C VAL A 113 -19.36 5.88 -2.48
N LYS A 114 -18.48 6.73 -1.94
CA LYS A 114 -17.58 6.36 -0.82
C LYS A 114 -18.37 5.86 0.39
N LEU A 115 -19.46 6.55 0.76
CA LEU A 115 -20.32 6.17 1.89
C LEU A 115 -21.00 4.81 1.68
N ILE A 116 -21.54 4.57 0.48
CA ILE A 116 -22.21 3.30 0.14
C ILE A 116 -21.22 2.14 0.21
N VAL A 117 -20.05 2.31 -0.42
CA VAL A 117 -18.98 1.30 -0.41
C VAL A 117 -18.53 1.00 1.03
N ALA A 118 -18.27 2.04 1.83
CA ALA A 118 -17.87 1.89 3.21
C ALA A 118 -18.93 1.13 4.03
N ALA A 119 -20.21 1.45 3.86
CA ALA A 119 -21.31 0.76 4.54
C ALA A 119 -21.40 -0.72 4.13
N ILE A 120 -21.22 -1.04 2.85
CA ILE A 120 -21.23 -2.42 2.36
C ILE A 120 -20.06 -3.22 2.94
N VAL A 121 -18.83 -2.67 2.84
CA VAL A 121 -17.61 -3.32 3.35
C VAL A 121 -17.70 -3.52 4.86
N ALA A 122 -18.09 -2.49 5.61
CA ALA A 122 -18.27 -2.58 7.06
C ALA A 122 -19.35 -3.61 7.44
N GLY A 123 -20.44 -3.69 6.68
CA GLY A 123 -21.49 -4.70 6.88
C GLY A 123 -20.98 -6.13 6.67
N ILE A 124 -20.19 -6.37 5.62
CA ILE A 124 -19.59 -7.68 5.33
C ILE A 124 -18.60 -8.06 6.43
N VAL A 125 -17.69 -7.16 6.79
CA VAL A 125 -16.69 -7.37 7.84
C VAL A 125 -17.38 -7.64 9.18
N GLY A 126 -18.39 -6.84 9.55
CA GLY A 126 -19.16 -7.01 10.77
C GLY A 126 -19.89 -8.37 10.85
N LEU A 127 -20.48 -8.84 9.74
CA LEU A 127 -21.15 -10.15 9.69
C LEU A 127 -20.17 -11.31 9.98
N VAL A 128 -18.92 -11.18 9.54
CA VAL A 128 -17.87 -12.18 9.79
C VAL A 128 -17.40 -12.11 11.25
N ILE A 129 -17.09 -10.91 11.75
CA ILE A 129 -16.56 -10.70 13.11
C ILE A 129 -17.57 -11.14 14.18
N ILE A 130 -18.86 -10.84 14.01
CA ILE A 130 -19.92 -11.26 14.96
C ILE A 130 -19.97 -12.80 15.09
N GLY A 131 -19.51 -13.54 14.08
CA GLY A 131 -19.40 -15.00 14.13
C GLY A 131 -18.22 -15.54 14.95
N GLY A 132 -17.36 -14.67 15.48
CA GLY A 132 -16.20 -15.03 16.28
C GLY A 132 -15.04 -15.64 15.48
N VAL A 133 -13.97 -15.99 16.21
CA VAL A 133 -12.69 -16.50 15.71
C VAL A 133 -12.85 -17.65 14.70
N THR A 134 -13.75 -18.60 14.94
CA THR A 134 -13.97 -19.75 14.03
C THR A 134 -14.49 -19.30 12.66
N ARG A 135 -15.37 -18.30 12.62
CA ARG A 135 -15.89 -17.76 11.36
C ARG A 135 -14.81 -16.95 10.64
N ILE A 136 -14.06 -16.14 11.38
CA ILE A 136 -12.90 -15.38 10.88
C ILE A 136 -11.94 -16.33 10.13
N GLY A 137 -11.45 -17.38 10.80
CA GLY A 137 -10.52 -18.34 10.20
C GLY A 137 -11.11 -19.08 8.99
N ARG A 138 -12.39 -19.47 9.04
CA ARG A 138 -13.07 -20.14 7.90
C ARG A 138 -13.21 -19.22 6.68
N VAL A 139 -13.49 -17.94 6.89
CA VAL A 139 -13.65 -16.98 5.79
C VAL A 139 -12.27 -16.63 5.21
N THR A 140 -11.30 -16.28 6.05
CA THR A 140 -9.94 -15.93 5.61
C THR A 140 -9.26 -17.08 4.85
N SER A 141 -9.41 -18.33 5.31
CA SER A 141 -8.82 -19.51 4.65
C SER A 141 -9.38 -19.78 3.24
N ILE A 142 -10.55 -19.23 2.89
CA ILE A 142 -11.12 -19.30 1.55
C ILE A 142 -10.74 -18.07 0.73
N ILE A 143 -10.88 -16.87 1.31
CA ILE A 143 -10.63 -15.61 0.58
C ILE A 143 -9.15 -15.47 0.20
N ALA A 144 -8.24 -15.71 1.14
CA ALA A 144 -6.80 -15.49 0.94
C ALA A 144 -6.20 -16.27 -0.24
N PRO A 145 -6.44 -17.59 -0.41
CA PRO A 145 -5.90 -18.31 -1.57
C PRO A 145 -6.58 -17.89 -2.88
N ILE A 146 -7.87 -17.55 -2.88
CA ILE A 146 -8.58 -17.11 -4.09
C ILE A 146 -8.03 -15.77 -4.57
N MET A 147 -7.90 -14.78 -3.68
CA MET A 147 -7.38 -13.46 -4.05
C MET A 147 -5.93 -13.56 -4.53
N ALA A 148 -5.09 -14.35 -3.83
CA ALA A 148 -3.70 -14.57 -4.23
C ALA A 148 -3.62 -15.24 -5.60
N ALA A 149 -4.44 -16.27 -5.86
CA ALA A 149 -4.46 -16.95 -7.15
C ALA A 149 -4.86 -16.02 -8.30
N ILE A 150 -5.95 -15.27 -8.15
CA ILE A 150 -6.42 -14.31 -9.18
C ILE A 150 -5.33 -13.29 -9.49
N TYR A 151 -4.75 -12.71 -8.44
CA TYR A 151 -3.75 -11.66 -8.57
C TYR A 151 -2.43 -12.17 -9.16
N VAL A 152 -1.91 -13.29 -8.65
CA VAL A 152 -0.67 -13.93 -9.13
C VAL A 152 -0.83 -14.40 -10.57
N LEU A 153 -1.95 -15.04 -10.93
CA LEU A 153 -2.18 -15.48 -12.31
C LEU A 153 -2.25 -14.30 -13.27
N GLY A 154 -2.94 -13.22 -12.90
CA GLY A 154 -2.97 -11.99 -13.70
C GLY A 154 -1.56 -11.43 -13.93
N GLY A 155 -0.75 -11.33 -12.86
CA GLY A 155 0.63 -10.86 -12.97
C GLY A 155 1.51 -11.79 -13.82
N LEU A 156 1.40 -13.11 -13.66
CA LEU A 156 2.15 -14.08 -14.45
C LEU A 156 1.80 -14.01 -15.94
N VAL A 157 0.53 -13.78 -16.29
CA VAL A 157 0.12 -13.57 -17.69
C VAL A 157 0.77 -12.32 -18.27
N ILE A 158 0.80 -11.21 -17.52
CA ILE A 158 1.49 -9.98 -17.96
C ILE A 158 2.97 -10.23 -18.20
N LEU A 159 3.63 -10.92 -17.26
CA LEU A 159 5.05 -11.26 -17.39
C LEU A 159 5.31 -12.21 -18.57
N ALA A 160 4.39 -13.13 -18.86
CA ALA A 160 4.47 -14.00 -20.03
C ALA A 160 4.39 -13.21 -21.35
N PHE A 161 3.51 -12.21 -21.44
CA PHE A 161 3.44 -11.32 -22.61
C PHE A 161 4.67 -10.43 -22.77
N ASN A 162 5.37 -10.14 -21.69
CA ASN A 162 6.54 -9.27 -21.68
C ASN A 162 7.83 -10.03 -21.33
N THR A 163 7.93 -11.31 -21.71
CA THR A 163 9.04 -12.19 -21.32
C THR A 163 10.42 -11.63 -21.72
N SER A 164 10.53 -10.87 -22.81
CA SER A 164 11.78 -10.23 -23.25
C SER A 164 12.30 -9.18 -22.28
N GLU A 165 11.40 -8.47 -21.60
CA GLU A 165 11.71 -7.35 -20.73
C GLU A 165 12.02 -7.81 -19.29
N VAL A 166 11.57 -9.01 -18.90
CA VAL A 166 11.74 -9.53 -17.53
C VAL A 166 13.22 -9.54 -17.09
N PRO A 167 14.19 -10.05 -17.87
CA PRO A 167 15.60 -9.99 -17.48
C PRO A 167 16.12 -8.54 -17.31
N GLY A 168 15.66 -7.62 -18.18
CA GLY A 168 15.98 -6.20 -18.10
C GLY A 168 15.42 -5.56 -16.83
N ALA A 169 14.20 -5.91 -16.43
CA ALA A 169 13.57 -5.47 -15.20
C ALA A 169 14.35 -5.94 -13.95
N PHE A 170 14.77 -7.21 -13.89
CA PHE A 170 15.61 -7.70 -12.80
C PHE A 170 16.96 -6.96 -12.72
N ALA A 171 17.62 -6.75 -13.86
CA ALA A 171 18.86 -5.99 -13.92
C ALA A 171 18.64 -4.53 -13.45
N SER A 172 17.54 -3.91 -13.86
CA SER A 172 17.14 -2.57 -13.43
C SER A 172 16.89 -2.50 -11.92
N ILE A 173 16.18 -3.46 -11.32
CA ILE A 173 15.94 -3.50 -9.88
C ILE A 173 17.26 -3.56 -9.12
N VAL A 174 18.17 -4.47 -9.48
CA VAL A 174 19.46 -4.60 -8.78
C VAL A 174 20.34 -3.37 -8.98
N THR A 175 20.41 -2.86 -10.22
CA THR A 175 21.23 -1.68 -10.54
C THR A 175 20.72 -0.45 -9.81
N ASN A 176 19.40 -0.18 -9.86
CA ASN A 176 18.79 0.97 -9.20
C ASN A 176 18.79 0.85 -7.67
N ALA A 177 18.97 -0.35 -7.10
CA ALA A 177 19.06 -0.50 -5.64
C ALA A 177 20.39 0.02 -5.07
N PHE A 178 21.47 -0.07 -5.84
CA PHE A 178 22.82 0.37 -5.43
C PHE A 178 23.27 1.65 -6.12
N ASN A 179 22.77 1.89 -7.34
CA ASN A 179 23.04 3.08 -8.13
C ASN A 179 21.73 3.58 -8.77
N PRO A 180 20.79 4.09 -7.95
CA PRO A 180 19.54 4.65 -8.45
C PRO A 180 19.82 5.76 -9.47
N SER A 181 19.17 5.69 -10.63
CA SER A 181 19.36 6.64 -11.73
C SER A 181 19.25 8.08 -11.22
N SER A 182 20.26 8.89 -11.55
CA SER A 182 20.46 10.26 -11.06
C SER A 182 19.36 11.20 -11.54
N GLY A 183 18.27 11.30 -10.77
CA GLY A 183 17.21 12.27 -10.98
C GLY A 183 17.30 13.48 -10.06
N VAL A 184 17.50 13.31 -8.75
CA VAL A 184 17.40 14.43 -7.81
C VAL A 184 18.23 14.21 -6.53
N ALA A 185 19.26 15.05 -6.37
CA ALA A 185 20.05 15.42 -5.16
C ALA A 185 21.11 14.49 -4.53
N GLY A 186 22.30 15.08 -4.33
CA GLY A 186 23.30 14.65 -3.34
C GLY A 186 24.19 13.50 -3.80
N THR A 187 25.45 13.48 -3.36
CA THR A 187 26.39 12.36 -3.58
C THR A 187 25.69 11.03 -3.40
N GLY A 188 25.90 10.06 -4.31
CA GLY A 188 25.08 8.84 -4.50
C GLY A 188 24.65 8.03 -3.26
N ALA A 189 25.26 8.25 -2.10
CA ALA A 189 24.82 7.72 -0.81
C ALA A 189 23.42 8.21 -0.35
N GLY A 190 23.01 9.44 -0.68
CA GLY A 190 21.71 10.00 -0.23
C GLY A 190 20.51 9.34 -0.91
N ILE A 191 20.58 9.19 -2.23
CA ILE A 191 19.53 8.53 -3.03
C ILE A 191 19.49 7.03 -2.72
N PHE A 192 20.65 6.40 -2.55
CA PHE A 192 20.76 5.00 -2.09
C PHE A 192 20.03 4.76 -0.76
N MET A 193 20.28 5.60 0.25
CA MET A 193 19.62 5.51 1.56
C MET A 193 18.09 5.65 1.43
N LEU A 194 17.62 6.52 0.55
CA LEU A 194 16.20 6.75 0.31
C LEU A 194 15.51 5.52 -0.30
N THR A 195 16.09 4.97 -1.36
CA THR A 195 15.64 3.73 -2.00
C THR A 195 15.57 2.58 -0.98
N MET A 196 16.59 2.48 -0.12
CA MET A 196 16.62 1.51 0.97
C MET A 196 15.50 1.75 1.99
N ILE A 197 15.34 2.98 2.50
CA ILE A 197 14.33 3.32 3.50
C ILE A 197 12.93 2.97 2.99
N TYR A 198 12.58 3.38 1.77
CA TYR A 198 11.26 3.07 1.21
C TYR A 198 11.05 1.58 0.95
N GLY A 199 12.10 0.85 0.57
CA GLY A 199 12.05 -0.59 0.41
C GLY A 199 11.87 -1.31 1.76
N VAL A 200 12.66 -0.96 2.77
CA VAL A 200 12.59 -1.55 4.12
C VAL A 200 11.25 -1.22 4.78
N GLN A 201 10.81 0.03 4.76
CA GLN A 201 9.52 0.44 5.35
C GLN A 201 8.35 -0.32 4.73
N ARG A 202 8.32 -0.43 3.40
CA ARG A 202 7.24 -1.16 2.72
C ARG A 202 7.37 -2.67 2.88
N GLY A 203 8.57 -3.21 2.93
CA GLY A 203 8.82 -4.62 3.21
C GLY A 203 8.29 -5.01 4.60
N LEU A 204 8.65 -4.25 5.64
CA LEU A 204 8.17 -4.48 7.01
C LEU A 204 6.65 -4.33 7.13
N PHE A 205 6.07 -3.37 6.40
CA PHE A 205 4.62 -3.19 6.35
C PHE A 205 3.89 -4.35 5.66
N SER A 206 4.49 -4.92 4.60
CA SER A 206 3.88 -5.99 3.80
C SER A 206 3.90 -7.33 4.53
N ASN A 207 5.07 -7.75 5.02
CA ASN A 207 5.23 -9.05 5.64
C ASN A 207 5.05 -9.05 7.16
N GLU A 208 4.86 -7.89 7.79
CA GLU A 208 4.66 -7.71 9.23
C GLU A 208 5.76 -8.31 10.12
N ALA A 209 6.96 -8.55 9.58
CA ALA A 209 8.05 -9.10 10.36
C ALA A 209 8.55 -8.09 11.39
N GLY A 210 8.67 -8.48 12.65
CA GLY A 210 9.08 -7.57 13.72
C GLY A 210 7.95 -6.70 14.27
N MET A 211 6.72 -6.84 13.76
CA MET A 211 5.56 -6.08 14.25
C MET A 211 4.93 -6.72 15.50
N GLY A 212 5.08 -8.03 15.68
CA GLY A 212 4.52 -8.78 16.81
C GLY A 212 3.03 -9.13 16.71
N SER A 213 2.37 -8.87 15.58
CA SER A 213 0.97 -9.23 15.28
C SER A 213 0.78 -10.72 14.95
N ALA A 214 1.54 -11.22 13.97
CA ALA A 214 1.46 -12.62 13.51
C ALA A 214 1.50 -13.68 14.63
N PRO A 215 2.35 -13.56 15.67
CA PRO A 215 2.41 -14.53 16.76
C PRO A 215 1.09 -14.72 17.51
N ILE A 216 0.20 -13.73 17.50
CA ILE A 216 -1.12 -13.83 18.14
C ILE A 216 -1.99 -14.85 17.39
N ALA A 217 -2.09 -14.74 16.06
CA ALA A 217 -2.83 -15.71 15.24
C ALA A 217 -2.19 -17.10 15.32
N HIS A 218 -0.87 -17.16 15.17
CA HIS A 218 -0.17 -18.43 15.22
C HIS A 218 -0.30 -19.12 16.57
N SER A 219 -0.45 -18.40 17.69
CA SER A 219 -0.62 -19.01 19.02
C SER A 219 -1.82 -19.96 19.12
N ALA A 220 -2.83 -19.79 18.26
CA ALA A 220 -4.00 -20.65 18.19
C ALA A 220 -3.79 -21.94 17.40
N ALA A 221 -2.69 -22.07 16.66
CA ALA A 221 -2.38 -23.27 15.91
C ALA A 221 -2.18 -24.45 16.87
N GLN A 222 -2.76 -25.59 16.49
CA GLN A 222 -2.62 -26.84 17.24
C GLN A 222 -1.34 -27.53 16.80
N THR A 223 -0.25 -27.23 17.50
CA THR A 223 1.05 -27.88 17.35
C THR A 223 1.51 -28.44 18.68
N ASP A 224 2.14 -29.61 18.63
CA ASP A 224 2.82 -30.21 19.79
C ASP A 224 4.20 -29.59 20.01
N GLU A 225 4.81 -29.05 18.95
CA GLU A 225 6.15 -28.47 18.96
C GLU A 225 6.08 -26.99 18.55
N PRO A 226 6.42 -26.04 19.44
CA PRO A 226 6.40 -24.61 19.12
C PRO A 226 7.24 -24.22 17.90
N VAL A 227 8.38 -24.92 17.72
CA VAL A 227 9.29 -24.70 16.59
C VAL A 227 8.65 -25.08 15.26
N SER A 228 7.79 -26.09 15.22
CA SER A 228 7.08 -26.50 13.99
C SER A 228 6.25 -25.34 13.44
N GLU A 229 5.53 -24.63 14.31
CA GLU A 229 4.76 -23.46 13.90
C GLU A 229 5.65 -22.28 13.52
N GLY A 230 6.78 -22.10 14.21
CA GLY A 230 7.80 -21.12 13.81
C GLY A 230 8.28 -21.34 12.38
N VAL A 231 8.49 -22.60 11.96
CA VAL A 231 8.86 -22.93 10.58
C VAL A 231 7.75 -22.61 9.59
N VAL A 232 6.48 -22.88 9.94
CA VAL A 232 5.33 -22.49 9.11
C VAL A 232 5.29 -20.98 8.90
N ALA A 233 5.57 -20.20 9.94
CA ALA A 233 5.57 -18.74 9.87
C ALA A 233 6.63 -18.14 8.93
N LEU A 234 7.69 -18.90 8.58
CA LEU A 234 8.66 -18.50 7.56
C LEU A 234 8.01 -18.36 6.17
N LEU A 235 6.91 -19.07 5.93
CA LEU A 235 6.21 -19.03 4.65
C LEU A 235 5.52 -17.68 4.42
N GLU A 236 5.18 -16.92 5.47
CA GLU A 236 4.45 -15.67 5.29
C GLU A 236 5.29 -14.61 4.57
N PRO A 237 6.51 -14.21 5.03
CA PRO A 237 7.31 -13.24 4.30
C PRO A 237 7.77 -13.76 2.93
N PHE A 238 7.89 -15.08 2.78
CA PHE A 238 8.24 -15.70 1.50
C PHE A 238 7.12 -15.53 0.47
N ILE A 239 5.90 -15.96 0.82
CA ILE A 239 4.76 -15.86 -0.10
C ILE A 239 4.41 -14.40 -0.35
N ASP A 240 4.33 -13.58 0.70
CA ASP A 240 3.96 -12.17 0.57
C ASP A 240 4.99 -11.38 -0.24
N THR A 241 6.25 -11.35 0.21
CA THR A 241 7.21 -10.40 -0.34
C THR A 241 8.05 -11.02 -1.47
N ILE A 242 8.53 -12.25 -1.30
CA ILE A 242 9.41 -12.89 -2.30
C ILE A 242 8.60 -13.35 -3.52
N VAL A 243 7.35 -13.77 -3.34
CA VAL A 243 6.49 -14.21 -4.45
C VAL A 243 5.56 -13.08 -4.91
N ILE A 244 4.59 -12.68 -4.09
CA ILE A 244 3.51 -11.78 -4.53
C ILE A 244 4.05 -10.38 -4.85
N CYS A 245 4.77 -9.74 -3.92
CA CYS A 245 5.32 -8.40 -4.16
C CYS A 245 6.38 -8.37 -5.28
N SER A 246 7.13 -9.46 -5.49
CA SER A 246 8.04 -9.57 -6.64
C SER A 246 7.28 -9.56 -7.95
N ILE A 247 6.18 -10.30 -8.05
CA ILE A 247 5.32 -10.31 -9.25
C ILE A 247 4.75 -8.91 -9.49
N THR A 248 4.19 -8.27 -8.46
CA THR A 248 3.70 -6.89 -8.55
C THR A 248 4.78 -5.93 -9.04
N GLY A 249 5.96 -5.99 -8.42
CA GLY A 249 7.06 -5.09 -8.72
C GLY A 249 7.60 -5.31 -10.13
N LEU A 250 7.73 -6.56 -10.57
CA LEU A 250 8.13 -6.88 -11.94
C LEU A 250 7.09 -6.39 -12.95
N VAL A 251 5.80 -6.60 -12.69
CA VAL A 251 4.72 -6.10 -13.55
C VAL A 251 4.80 -4.57 -13.70
N ILE A 252 4.98 -3.85 -12.59
CA ILE A 252 5.13 -2.39 -12.59
C ILE A 252 6.36 -1.93 -13.40
N VAL A 253 7.51 -2.59 -13.21
CA VAL A 253 8.75 -2.21 -13.89
C VAL A 253 8.71 -2.55 -15.38
N VAL A 254 8.22 -3.74 -15.73
CA VAL A 254 8.13 -4.22 -17.12
C VAL A 254 7.12 -3.42 -17.94
N THR A 255 6.02 -2.98 -17.33
CA THR A 255 5.02 -2.13 -18.01
C THR A 255 5.43 -0.66 -18.07
N GLY A 256 6.52 -0.25 -17.39
CA GLY A 256 7.03 1.11 -17.43
C GLY A 256 6.09 2.16 -16.84
N VAL A 257 5.13 1.78 -16.00
CA VAL A 257 4.13 2.72 -15.46
C VAL A 257 4.65 3.55 -14.29
N TRP A 258 5.79 3.18 -13.72
CA TRP A 258 6.26 3.73 -12.44
C TRP A 258 6.82 5.15 -12.52
N ASP A 259 7.19 5.61 -13.71
CA ASP A 259 7.68 6.95 -14.00
C ASP A 259 6.85 7.66 -15.08
N ASP A 260 5.73 7.05 -15.53
CA ASP A 260 4.92 7.57 -16.62
C ASP A 260 3.78 8.48 -16.14
N PRO A 261 3.79 9.78 -16.48
CA PRO A 261 2.70 10.69 -16.12
C PRO A 261 1.45 10.38 -16.96
N VAL A 262 0.33 10.14 -16.30
CA VAL A 262 -0.98 9.93 -16.92
C VAL A 262 -1.95 11.06 -16.57
N PRO A 263 -2.90 11.40 -17.44
CA PRO A 263 -3.93 12.40 -17.12
C PRO A 263 -4.72 11.97 -15.89
N ARG A 264 -4.84 12.89 -14.93
CA ARG A 264 -5.57 12.68 -13.68
C ARG A 264 -6.24 13.94 -13.18
N GLU A 265 -7.29 13.73 -12.41
CA GLU A 265 -7.90 14.73 -11.58
C GLU A 265 -6.98 15.04 -10.39
N LEU A 266 -6.67 16.33 -10.20
CA LEU A 266 -5.79 16.89 -9.19
C LEU A 266 -6.66 17.67 -8.20
N ASP A 267 -7.08 17.00 -7.14
CA ASP A 267 -7.77 17.64 -6.02
C ASP A 267 -6.77 18.46 -5.20
N LEU A 268 -6.89 19.78 -5.28
CA LEU A 268 -5.91 20.71 -4.72
C LEU A 268 -5.95 20.77 -3.19
N ASP A 269 -7.02 20.26 -2.57
CA ASP A 269 -7.15 20.19 -1.11
C ASP A 269 -6.92 18.77 -0.56
N ALA A 270 -6.80 17.76 -1.45
CA ALA A 270 -6.48 16.39 -1.06
C ALA A 270 -5.03 16.26 -0.57
N GLY A 271 -4.77 15.33 0.35
CA GLY A 271 -3.44 15.10 0.95
C GLY A 271 -2.36 14.55 0.00
N ALA A 272 -2.60 14.50 -1.31
CA ALA A 272 -1.66 14.00 -2.32
C ALA A 272 -0.78 15.11 -2.94
N HIS A 273 -1.14 16.39 -2.78
CA HIS A 273 -0.35 17.51 -3.27
C HIS A 273 0.81 17.86 -2.33
N SER A 274 1.88 18.39 -2.91
CA SER A 274 3.09 18.88 -2.25
C SER A 274 3.74 19.94 -3.12
N TYR A 275 4.79 20.59 -2.62
CA TYR A 275 5.54 21.59 -3.40
C TYR A 275 7.03 21.27 -3.39
N ARG A 276 7.65 21.21 -4.58
CA ARG A 276 9.01 20.70 -4.77
C ARG A 276 9.79 21.52 -5.77
N VAL A 277 11.08 21.73 -5.52
CA VAL A 277 11.97 22.47 -6.43
C VAL A 277 12.61 21.52 -7.43
N GLU A 278 12.46 21.76 -8.73
CA GLU A 278 13.19 21.01 -9.75
C GLU A 278 14.71 21.26 -9.60
N GLY A 279 15.51 20.19 -9.51
CA GLY A 279 16.97 20.27 -9.36
C GLY A 279 17.53 20.51 -7.95
N LYS A 280 16.71 20.86 -6.94
CA LYS A 280 17.14 20.93 -5.53
C LYS A 280 16.38 19.94 -4.64
N GLY A 281 17.05 18.83 -4.32
CA GLY A 281 16.69 17.99 -3.18
C GLY A 281 15.68 16.92 -3.55
N GLY A 282 16.00 15.66 -3.23
CA GLY A 282 15.13 14.50 -3.42
C GLY A 282 13.82 14.63 -2.64
N ILE A 283 13.23 13.53 -2.18
CA ILE A 283 11.88 13.46 -1.61
C ILE A 283 11.67 14.32 -0.33
N ILE A 284 12.65 15.15 0.06
CA ILE A 284 12.70 15.97 1.27
C ILE A 284 13.17 17.41 0.97
N ALA A 285 12.64 18.06 -0.05
CA ALA A 285 12.71 19.52 -0.15
C ALA A 285 11.29 20.09 -0.25
N ASN A 286 10.48 19.86 0.81
CA ASN A 286 9.34 20.72 1.07
C ASN A 286 9.92 22.07 1.52
N GLU A 287 10.15 22.96 0.58
CA GLU A 287 10.36 24.37 0.88
C GLU A 287 9.01 25.08 0.94
N THR A 288 8.94 26.21 1.65
CA THR A 288 7.72 27.00 1.72
C THR A 288 7.32 27.41 0.31
N PRO A 289 6.14 26.98 -0.18
CA PRO A 289 5.72 27.32 -1.52
C PRO A 289 5.52 28.84 -1.64
N PRO A 290 5.68 29.41 -2.85
CA PRO A 290 5.21 30.76 -3.09
C PRO A 290 3.70 30.79 -2.85
N THR A 291 3.18 31.87 -2.26
CA THR A 291 1.73 32.03 -2.00
C THR A 291 0.87 31.82 -3.25
N GLU A 292 1.43 32.12 -4.42
CA GLU A 292 0.77 32.05 -5.72
C GLU A 292 1.72 31.48 -6.78
N ILE A 293 1.26 30.47 -7.52
CA ILE A 293 1.92 29.94 -8.71
C ILE A 293 1.10 30.33 -9.93
N ARG A 294 1.68 31.13 -10.84
CA ARG A 294 0.98 31.55 -12.05
C ARG A 294 0.99 30.43 -13.09
N ILE A 295 -0.15 30.18 -13.73
CA ILE A 295 -0.30 29.18 -14.79
C ILE A 295 -0.79 29.89 -16.05
N VAL A 296 -0.10 29.66 -17.17
CA VAL A 296 -0.40 30.26 -18.47
C VAL A 296 -0.42 29.16 -19.52
N ASP A 297 -1.52 29.10 -20.27
CA ASP A 297 -1.81 28.05 -21.25
C ASP A 297 -1.58 26.64 -20.71
N GLY A 298 -2.01 26.43 -19.45
CA GLY A 298 -1.85 25.19 -18.71
C GLY A 298 -0.44 24.93 -18.18
N GLY A 299 0.58 25.69 -18.59
CA GLY A 299 1.95 25.55 -18.09
C GLY A 299 2.21 26.41 -16.85
N ALA A 300 2.75 25.79 -15.80
CA ALA A 300 3.18 26.53 -14.61
C ALA A 300 4.38 27.44 -14.92
N GLN A 301 4.27 28.71 -14.55
CA GLN A 301 5.31 29.74 -14.75
C GLN A 301 6.13 29.86 -13.47
N VAL A 302 7.04 28.93 -13.27
CA VAL A 302 7.86 28.84 -12.05
C VAL A 302 9.31 29.13 -12.39
N ALA A 303 9.97 29.94 -11.57
CA ALA A 303 11.39 30.26 -11.79
C ALA A 303 12.26 29.07 -11.38
N GLU A 304 13.38 28.88 -12.09
CA GLU A 304 14.33 27.83 -11.76
C GLU A 304 14.76 27.94 -10.28
N GLY A 305 14.63 26.83 -9.54
CA GLY A 305 14.98 26.79 -8.13
C GLY A 305 13.87 27.23 -7.17
N THR A 306 12.63 27.46 -7.63
CA THR A 306 11.46 27.73 -6.78
C THR A 306 10.51 26.52 -6.68
N PRO A 307 9.75 26.36 -5.58
CA PRO A 307 8.87 25.20 -5.41
C PRO A 307 7.72 25.18 -6.41
N GLU A 308 7.58 24.06 -7.10
CA GLU A 308 6.55 23.73 -8.08
C GLU A 308 5.52 22.80 -7.48
N PHE A 309 4.29 22.85 -7.99
CA PHE A 309 3.25 21.92 -7.57
C PHE A 309 3.64 20.48 -7.96
N ALA A 310 3.51 19.57 -7.00
CA ALA A 310 3.83 18.17 -7.18
C ALA A 310 2.69 17.29 -6.67
N TRP A 311 2.30 16.31 -7.48
CA TRP A 311 1.30 15.30 -7.15
C TRP A 311 1.98 13.97 -6.87
N ASN A 312 1.64 13.32 -5.75
CA ASN A 312 2.36 12.12 -5.29
C ASN A 312 3.89 12.33 -5.26
N GLN A 313 4.37 13.54 -4.91
CA GLN A 313 5.79 13.91 -4.96
C GLN A 313 6.43 13.97 -6.37
N ALA A 314 5.68 13.83 -7.46
CA ALA A 314 6.17 14.10 -8.81
C ALA A 314 5.71 15.50 -9.26
N VAL A 315 6.61 16.31 -9.81
CA VAL A 315 6.26 17.65 -10.33
C VAL A 315 5.24 17.50 -11.45
N VAL A 316 4.20 18.33 -11.43
CA VAL A 316 3.20 18.41 -12.49
C VAL A 316 3.40 19.71 -13.24
N ASP A 317 3.62 19.61 -14.54
CA ASP A 317 3.96 20.73 -15.41
C ASP A 317 2.75 21.33 -16.16
N SER A 318 1.63 20.61 -16.16
CA SER A 318 0.49 20.86 -17.03
C SER A 318 -0.85 20.77 -16.29
N PHE A 319 -1.68 21.80 -16.48
CA PHE A 319 -2.94 22.02 -15.75
C PHE A 319 -4.09 22.38 -16.70
N PHE A 320 -5.25 21.75 -16.48
CA PHE A 320 -6.43 21.83 -17.32
C PHE A 320 -7.70 21.93 -16.47
N VAL A 321 -8.77 22.48 -17.02
CA VAL A 321 -10.05 22.67 -16.32
C VAL A 321 -10.98 21.46 -16.45
N GLY A 322 -10.80 20.65 -17.48
CA GLY A 322 -11.63 19.46 -17.68
C GLY A 322 -10.91 18.34 -18.39
N CYS A 323 -11.57 17.19 -18.42
CA CYS A 323 -11.13 16.03 -19.16
C CYS A 323 -12.33 15.36 -19.85
N ALA A 324 -12.10 14.77 -21.02
CA ALA A 324 -13.13 14.05 -21.76
C ALA A 324 -13.15 12.57 -21.38
N GLY A 325 -14.33 11.94 -21.42
CA GLY A 325 -14.48 10.52 -21.11
C GLY A 325 -13.96 10.18 -19.71
N ASP A 326 -13.20 9.09 -19.63
CA ASP A 326 -12.60 8.57 -18.38
C ASP A 326 -11.18 9.12 -18.10
N CYS A 327 -10.75 10.14 -18.86
CA CYS A 327 -9.43 10.79 -18.71
C CYS A 327 -8.23 9.82 -18.83
N GLU A 328 -8.21 8.99 -19.87
CA GLU A 328 -7.19 7.95 -20.01
C GLU A 328 -5.95 8.42 -20.79
N THR A 329 -6.12 9.39 -21.69
CA THR A 329 -5.08 9.83 -22.62
C THR A 329 -4.86 11.34 -22.56
N ALA A 330 -3.64 11.81 -22.87
CA ALA A 330 -3.32 13.24 -22.84
C ALA A 330 -4.23 14.07 -23.78
N SER A 331 -4.77 13.46 -24.84
CA SER A 331 -5.76 14.07 -25.73
C SER A 331 -7.13 14.30 -25.10
N ASP A 332 -7.41 13.68 -23.97
CA ASP A 332 -8.65 13.85 -23.24
C ASP A 332 -8.65 15.14 -22.41
N LEU A 333 -7.48 15.66 -22.04
CA LEU A 333 -7.35 16.93 -21.32
C LEU A 333 -7.93 18.08 -22.16
N ARG A 334 -8.86 18.82 -21.56
CA ARG A 334 -9.59 19.92 -22.20
C ARG A 334 -9.36 21.22 -21.46
N GLN A 335 -9.23 22.28 -22.25
CA GLN A 335 -9.17 23.66 -21.79
C GLN A 335 -7.98 23.90 -20.84
N PRO A 336 -6.82 24.34 -21.38
CA PRO A 336 -5.68 24.68 -20.54
C PRO A 336 -6.07 25.73 -19.52
N PHE A 337 -5.66 25.52 -18.26
CA PHE A 337 -5.95 26.46 -17.19
C PHE A 337 -5.12 27.73 -17.35
N ASN A 338 -5.74 28.88 -17.11
CA ASN A 338 -5.10 30.20 -17.13
C ASN A 338 -5.50 30.94 -15.86
N GLY A 339 -4.53 31.27 -15.02
CA GLY A 339 -4.81 31.88 -13.72
C GLY A 339 -3.68 31.68 -12.72
N VAL A 340 -4.06 31.54 -11.46
CA VAL A 340 -3.13 31.40 -10.33
C VAL A 340 -3.56 30.24 -9.44
N LEU A 341 -2.63 29.36 -9.10
CA LEU A 341 -2.78 28.40 -8.03
C LEU A 341 -2.42 29.07 -6.70
N ASN A 342 -3.39 29.21 -5.81
CA ASN A 342 -3.19 29.76 -4.47
C ASN A 342 -2.85 28.63 -3.49
N THR A 343 -1.62 28.63 -3.00
CA THR A 343 -1.08 27.51 -2.21
C THR A 343 -1.47 27.56 -0.74
N GLU A 344 -2.01 28.69 -0.27
CA GLU A 344 -2.50 28.84 1.12
C GLU A 344 -3.96 28.39 1.24
N ARG A 345 -4.73 28.60 0.18
CA ARG A 345 -6.17 28.26 0.12
C ARG A 345 -6.45 26.94 -0.58
N ASN A 346 -5.45 26.30 -1.18
CA ASN A 346 -5.60 25.05 -1.93
C ASN A 346 -6.65 25.15 -3.05
N VAL A 347 -6.67 26.28 -3.78
CA VAL A 347 -7.60 26.52 -4.88
C VAL A 347 -6.89 27.15 -6.07
N ALA A 348 -7.38 26.86 -7.27
CA ALA A 348 -6.95 27.53 -8.49
C ALA A 348 -7.96 28.62 -8.87
N ILE A 349 -7.48 29.84 -9.08
CA ILE A 349 -8.29 31.02 -9.42
C ILE A 349 -8.00 31.39 -10.87
N ALA A 350 -8.98 31.21 -11.75
CA ALA A 350 -8.84 31.57 -13.16
C ALA A 350 -8.77 33.10 -13.36
N GLU A 351 -8.32 33.55 -14.53
CA GLU A 351 -8.25 34.99 -14.86
C GLU A 351 -9.61 35.70 -14.82
N ASP A 352 -10.72 34.96 -15.00
CA ASP A 352 -12.09 35.46 -14.88
C ASP A 352 -12.61 35.50 -13.43
N GLY A 353 -11.80 35.05 -12.46
CA GLY A 353 -12.13 34.96 -11.05
C GLY A 353 -12.84 33.68 -10.62
N THR A 354 -13.04 32.71 -11.52
CA THR A 354 -13.64 31.41 -11.18
C THR A 354 -12.67 30.60 -10.31
N GLU A 355 -13.13 30.12 -9.16
CA GLU A 355 -12.35 29.24 -8.29
C GLU A 355 -12.63 27.77 -8.63
N TYR A 356 -11.56 26.99 -8.77
CA TYR A 356 -11.57 25.55 -8.97
C TYR A 356 -10.89 24.88 -7.77
N ALA A 357 -11.59 23.97 -7.10
CA ALA A 357 -11.00 23.09 -6.08
C ALA A 357 -10.16 21.97 -6.71
N THR A 358 -10.40 21.70 -7.99
CA THR A 358 -9.81 20.59 -8.72
C THR A 358 -9.35 21.05 -10.09
N LEU A 359 -8.18 20.61 -10.52
CA LEU A 359 -7.68 20.73 -11.88
C LEU A 359 -7.42 19.34 -12.47
N TYR A 360 -7.06 19.27 -13.75
CA TYR A 360 -6.59 18.04 -14.39
C TYR A 360 -5.16 18.25 -14.88
N GLY A 361 -4.34 17.21 -14.85
CA GLY A 361 -2.96 17.30 -15.31
C GLY A 361 -2.30 15.94 -15.48
N SER A 362 -1.11 15.93 -16.07
CA SER A 362 -0.34 14.70 -16.23
C SER A 362 0.43 14.42 -14.95
N ALA A 363 0.06 13.37 -14.23
CA ALA A 363 0.65 13.02 -12.94
C ALA A 363 0.97 11.52 -12.84
N VAL A 364 2.00 11.19 -12.07
CA VAL A 364 2.39 9.79 -11.84
C VAL A 364 1.53 9.19 -10.72
N GLU A 365 1.12 7.95 -10.92
CA GLU A 365 0.31 7.21 -9.96
C GLU A 365 1.12 6.58 -8.83
N SER A 366 0.50 6.40 -7.68
CA SER A 366 1.11 5.70 -6.55
C SER A 366 0.15 4.68 -5.92
N GLY A 367 0.68 3.72 -5.17
CA GLY A 367 -0.15 2.75 -4.43
C GLY A 367 -0.96 1.80 -5.33
N ALA A 368 -2.23 1.60 -4.98
CA ALA A 368 -3.13 0.69 -5.71
C ALA A 368 -3.46 1.19 -7.14
N PRO A 369 -3.76 2.48 -7.38
CA PRO A 369 -3.92 3.03 -8.73
C PRO A 369 -2.74 2.74 -9.67
N LEU A 370 -1.49 2.84 -9.18
CA LEU A 370 -0.31 2.50 -9.99
C LEU A 370 -0.32 1.02 -10.43
N THR A 371 -0.69 0.13 -9.52
CA THR A 371 -0.78 -1.31 -9.81
C THR A 371 -1.92 -1.59 -10.79
N GLN A 372 -3.05 -0.91 -10.63
CA GLN A 372 -4.19 -0.98 -11.54
C GLN A 372 -3.78 -0.56 -12.96
N LEU A 373 -3.05 0.55 -13.10
CA LEU A 373 -2.51 1.02 -14.38
C LEU A 373 -1.56 0.00 -15.00
N ALA A 374 -0.67 -0.61 -14.20
CA ALA A 374 0.23 -1.67 -14.65
C ALA A 374 -0.55 -2.86 -15.23
N PHE A 375 -1.61 -3.30 -14.54
CA PHE A 375 -2.42 -4.43 -14.99
C PHE A 375 -3.27 -4.09 -16.22
N THR A 376 -3.86 -2.89 -16.29
CA THR A 376 -4.60 -2.43 -17.47
C THR A 376 -3.70 -2.42 -18.70
N ARG A 377 -2.49 -1.85 -18.61
CA ARG A 377 -1.55 -1.83 -19.75
C ARG A 377 -1.02 -3.21 -20.08
N GLY A 378 -0.60 -3.97 -19.06
CA GLY A 378 -0.01 -5.29 -19.23
C GLY A 378 -0.98 -6.32 -19.84
N LEU A 379 -2.27 -6.19 -19.59
CA LEU A 379 -3.32 -7.06 -20.13
C LEU A 379 -4.09 -6.46 -21.32
N SER A 380 -3.73 -5.27 -21.79
CA SER A 380 -4.34 -4.63 -22.96
C SER A 380 -4.43 -5.53 -24.21
N PRO A 381 -3.52 -6.50 -24.48
CA PRO A 381 -3.71 -7.44 -25.59
C PRO A 381 -4.93 -8.35 -25.46
N LEU A 382 -5.46 -8.53 -24.24
CA LEU A 382 -6.66 -9.32 -23.94
C LEU A 382 -7.90 -8.45 -23.68
N GLY A 383 -7.74 -7.11 -23.66
CA GLY A 383 -8.79 -6.12 -23.43
C GLY A 383 -8.60 -5.28 -22.16
N ASP A 384 -9.50 -4.31 -21.95
CA ASP A 384 -9.35 -3.23 -20.96
C ASP A 384 -9.83 -3.59 -19.54
N TRP A 385 -9.86 -4.88 -19.21
CA TRP A 385 -10.37 -5.39 -17.93
C TRP A 385 -9.26 -5.67 -16.91
N GLY A 386 -7.98 -5.49 -17.27
CA GLY A 386 -6.84 -5.81 -16.40
C GLY A 386 -6.88 -5.08 -15.06
N GLY A 387 -7.25 -3.80 -15.05
CA GLY A 387 -7.41 -3.02 -13.82
C GLY A 387 -8.46 -3.59 -12.86
N LEU A 388 -9.52 -4.24 -13.36
CA LEU A 388 -10.55 -4.85 -12.51
C LEU A 388 -9.99 -5.98 -11.65
N ILE A 389 -8.97 -6.71 -12.12
CA ILE A 389 -8.28 -7.73 -11.31
C ILE A 389 -7.75 -7.09 -10.03
N VAL A 390 -7.13 -5.91 -10.15
CA VAL A 390 -6.57 -5.17 -9.00
C VAL A 390 -7.68 -4.66 -8.11
N VAL A 391 -8.77 -4.11 -8.67
CA VAL A 391 -9.93 -3.65 -7.88
C VAL A 391 -10.50 -4.78 -7.03
N PHE A 392 -10.79 -5.94 -7.62
CA PHE A 392 -11.30 -7.09 -6.88
C PHE A 392 -10.29 -7.61 -5.86
N SER A 393 -9.00 -7.65 -6.21
CA SER A 393 -7.96 -8.13 -5.30
C SER A 393 -7.78 -7.19 -4.11
N VAL A 394 -7.79 -5.87 -4.31
CA VAL A 394 -7.72 -4.87 -3.24
C VAL A 394 -8.93 -4.97 -2.32
N LEU A 395 -10.13 -5.14 -2.88
CA LEU A 395 -11.35 -5.30 -2.07
C LEU A 395 -11.29 -6.57 -1.22
N LEU A 396 -10.94 -7.71 -1.82
CA LEU A 396 -10.80 -8.98 -1.11
C LEU A 396 -9.69 -8.94 -0.06
N PHE A 397 -8.55 -8.34 -0.41
CA PHE A 397 -7.43 -8.15 0.49
C PHE A 397 -7.83 -7.29 1.69
N ALA A 398 -8.38 -6.11 1.46
CA ALA A 398 -8.82 -5.20 2.51
C ALA A 398 -9.84 -5.86 3.44
N ILE A 399 -10.85 -6.56 2.90
CA ILE A 399 -11.83 -7.31 3.70
C ILE A 399 -11.14 -8.40 4.51
N SER A 400 -10.29 -9.22 3.88
CA SER A 400 -9.60 -10.32 4.56
C SER A 400 -8.66 -9.82 5.66
N THR A 401 -7.98 -8.70 5.43
CA THR A 401 -7.06 -8.09 6.38
C THR A 401 -7.83 -7.48 7.54
N SER A 402 -8.91 -6.73 7.31
CA SER A 402 -9.74 -6.20 8.41
C SER A 402 -10.37 -7.31 9.25
N ILE A 403 -10.84 -8.39 8.62
CA ILE A 403 -11.32 -9.59 9.31
C ILE A 403 -10.21 -10.23 10.15
N SER A 404 -9.01 -10.41 9.57
CA SER A 404 -7.90 -11.08 10.25
C SER A 404 -7.32 -10.23 11.37
N TRP A 405 -7.27 -8.90 11.22
CA TRP A 405 -6.81 -7.99 12.28
C TRP A 405 -7.79 -7.85 13.45
N SER A 406 -9.06 -8.21 13.23
CA SER A 406 -10.03 -8.38 14.32
C SER A 406 -9.75 -9.61 15.19
N TYR A 407 -8.79 -10.45 14.79
CA TYR A 407 -8.25 -11.52 15.63
C TYR A 407 -7.29 -10.98 16.70
N TYR A 408 -6.63 -9.84 16.43
CA TYR A 408 -5.52 -9.33 17.23
C TYR A 408 -5.93 -8.36 18.35
N GLY A 409 -7.21 -7.97 18.42
CA GLY A 409 -7.75 -7.02 19.40
C GLY A 409 -9.27 -6.99 19.40
#